data_AF-A0A847UUC4-F1
#
_entry.id   AF-A0A847UUC4-F1
#
_cell.length_a   1.000
_cell.length_b   1.000
_cell.length_c   1.000
_cell.angle_alpha   90.00
_cell.angle_beta   90.00
_cell.angle_gamma   90.00
#
_symmetry.space_group_name_H-M   'P 1'
#
loop_
_entity.id
_entity.type
_entity.pdbx_description
1 polymer ?
#
loop_
_entity_poly.entity_id
_entity_poly.type
_entity_poly.pdbx_seq_one_letter_code
_entity_poly.pdbx_strand_id
1 'polypeptide(L)'
;MSEDRPFDISTPRVVILILGLLLPYFFCGCATTPQPDLKPPAVSLGPVMDVLKVETGDDVVRLVPNPEGEVHALIASAQWKQVVHVLVREEGACEPETVLSNVSPSRLDGAWDRDGRLHALIDTIHMIREDGSWLPSARTPWTETGITPSRAGFVPGSPDLVWAFVVEGSDVGASLRMDIYGFGGGYPAAGIIWPWFTRGSRLVLAAEDSPACWNVFDLTGRLDSVPLALASDLAGTLHVLYYKSLGGLLKDMDLHYTKLGVRDLAPDAARHPEDKELKAGDRLLKLHNIAGSRIPNTHAQRRSVPDCIAADPGSGAVLIGMDLLIRGNEYTDGVRGSLPPEGGMFTRTAPAGDNTFHALVGAGCYRLLSGLEWSAPMQLGVAEVASFWGSTWEACDLASTGNGKAFATWPTPHGIMGRWITRDIANATDSSNMTYPMWPLEHPGQRDPFEPVHIVVDTPHRDQDVACRAHVLVTDSRNETEFRRTTIRDTRMSRIDLYPPVPELVGRMVETSAARLLATKAEQPPETIACDIAVFDIGTPATMLYWDVETRLELILRARGQVRTVSVSATERTWLWPSEDIIGRVAREALRQAGEGIDRTLRELLAPSGG
;
A
#
# COMPACT_ATOMS: atom_id res chain seq x y z
N MET A 1 -38.65 29.75 43.14
CA MET A 1 -37.46 29.37 43.92
C MET A 1 -37.62 27.91 44.34
N SER A 2 -36.80 27.04 43.78
CA SER A 2 -36.62 25.60 44.10
C SER A 2 -35.41 25.18 43.25
N GLU A 3 -34.21 25.54 43.67
CA GLU A 3 -33.22 24.65 44.31
C GLU A 3 -32.81 23.48 43.42
N ASP A 4 -31.65 23.68 42.80
CA ASP A 4 -30.76 22.69 42.20
C ASP A 4 -30.38 21.59 43.21
N ARG A 5 -30.50 20.33 42.80
CA ARG A 5 -29.66 19.24 43.31
C ARG A 5 -29.13 18.41 42.14
N PRO A 6 -27.82 18.19 42.04
CA PRO A 6 -27.23 17.32 41.04
C PRO A 6 -27.53 15.84 41.37
N PHE A 7 -27.78 15.04 40.33
CA PHE A 7 -27.94 13.60 40.44
C PHE A 7 -26.64 12.97 40.97
N ASP A 8 -26.70 12.49 42.21
CA ASP A 8 -25.65 11.71 42.86
C ASP A 8 -25.67 10.28 42.30
N ILE A 9 -24.73 9.97 41.39
CA ILE A 9 -24.52 8.61 40.90
C ILE A 9 -23.67 7.90 41.95
N SER A 10 -24.29 6.99 42.69
CA SER A 10 -23.62 6.28 43.77
C SER A 10 -22.36 5.53 43.28
N THR A 11 -21.23 5.89 43.88
CA THR A 11 -19.87 5.35 43.68
C THR A 11 -19.76 3.81 43.64
N PRO A 12 -20.63 2.99 44.31
CA PRO A 12 -20.52 1.54 44.23
C PRO A 12 -20.83 0.95 42.83
N ARG A 13 -21.64 1.63 42.01
CA ARG A 13 -22.05 1.08 40.69
C ARG A 13 -21.01 1.27 39.60
N VAL A 14 -20.19 2.32 39.68
CA VAL A 14 -19.06 2.55 38.75
C VAL A 14 -17.91 1.57 39.06
N VAL A 15 -17.66 1.26 40.32
CA VAL A 15 -16.63 0.30 40.74
C VAL A 15 -16.98 -1.13 40.30
N ILE A 16 -18.25 -1.54 40.35
CA ILE A 16 -18.69 -2.87 39.89
C ILE A 16 -18.63 -3.00 38.36
N LEU A 17 -18.88 -1.91 37.61
CA LEU A 17 -18.76 -1.91 36.15
C LEU A 17 -17.29 -1.94 35.69
N ILE A 18 -16.39 -1.25 36.41
CA ILE A 18 -14.95 -1.29 36.14
C ILE A 18 -14.34 -2.64 36.55
N LEU A 19 -14.72 -3.20 37.72
CA LEU A 19 -14.29 -4.55 38.11
C LEU A 19 -14.88 -5.64 37.21
N GLY A 20 -16.12 -5.50 36.75
CA GLY A 20 -16.78 -6.44 35.85
C GLY A 20 -16.16 -6.48 34.45
N LEU A 21 -15.59 -5.37 33.97
CA LEU A 21 -14.82 -5.30 32.71
C LEU A 21 -13.37 -5.79 32.87
N LEU A 22 -12.78 -5.66 34.06
CA LEU A 22 -11.39 -6.09 34.33
C LEU A 22 -11.29 -7.56 34.76
N LEU A 23 -12.34 -8.13 35.36
CA LEU A 23 -12.33 -9.55 35.80
C LEU A 23 -12.01 -10.56 34.68
N PRO A 24 -12.56 -10.46 33.44
CA PRO A 24 -12.18 -11.39 32.37
C PRO A 24 -10.72 -11.23 31.92
N TYR A 25 -10.10 -10.05 32.10
CA TYR A 25 -8.67 -9.85 31.85
C TYR A 25 -7.79 -10.49 32.94
N PHE A 26 -8.26 -10.57 34.19
CA PHE A 26 -7.52 -11.23 35.28
C PHE A 26 -7.67 -12.76 35.28
N PHE A 27 -8.73 -13.33 34.69
CA PHE A 27 -8.97 -14.77 34.65
C PHE A 27 -8.55 -15.47 33.34
N CYS A 28 -7.93 -14.77 32.38
CA CYS A 28 -7.25 -15.36 31.23
C CYS A 28 -5.79 -15.76 31.51
N GLY A 29 -5.40 -15.89 32.78
CA GLY A 29 -4.12 -16.46 33.18
C GLY A 29 -4.12 -17.99 33.11
N CYS A 30 -3.05 -18.52 32.52
CA CYS A 30 -2.60 -19.93 32.57
C CYS A 30 -3.17 -20.90 31.54
N ALA A 31 -3.19 -20.50 30.27
CA ALA A 31 -2.81 -21.44 29.20
C ALA A 31 -1.45 -20.98 28.65
N THR A 32 -0.38 -21.21 29.41
CA THR A 32 0.98 -21.05 28.89
C THR A 32 1.12 -22.02 27.71
N THR A 33 1.10 -21.48 26.50
CA THR A 33 1.58 -22.21 25.33
C THR A 33 2.98 -22.71 25.70
N PRO A 34 3.32 -23.99 25.49
CA PRO A 34 4.65 -24.47 25.80
C PRO A 34 5.64 -23.56 25.07
N GLN A 35 6.52 -22.90 25.85
CA GLN A 35 7.58 -22.09 25.25
C GLN A 35 8.38 -23.03 24.36
N PRO A 36 8.56 -22.72 23.07
CA PRO A 36 9.44 -23.50 22.22
C PRO A 36 10.82 -23.56 22.89
N ASP A 37 11.45 -24.73 22.85
CA ASP A 37 12.80 -24.95 23.38
C ASP A 37 13.82 -24.25 22.46
N LEU A 38 13.81 -22.92 22.50
CA LEU A 38 14.64 -22.07 21.66
C LEU A 38 16.03 -21.94 22.25
N LYS A 39 17.04 -22.02 21.40
CA LYS A 39 18.43 -21.84 21.80
C LYS A 39 18.69 -20.37 22.14
N PRO A 40 19.57 -20.06 23.12
CA PRO A 40 19.99 -18.69 23.37
C PRO A 40 20.65 -18.09 22.12
N PRO A 41 20.62 -16.76 21.96
CA PRO A 41 21.28 -16.11 20.83
C PRO A 41 22.78 -16.36 20.92
N ALA A 42 23.37 -16.84 19.82
CA ALA A 42 24.82 -17.00 19.68
C ALA A 42 25.49 -15.64 19.44
N VAL A 43 25.58 -14.83 20.50
CA VAL A 43 26.13 -13.48 20.47
C VAL A 43 26.97 -13.17 21.70
N SER A 44 27.94 -12.30 21.50
CA SER A 44 28.71 -11.62 22.54
C SER A 44 28.19 -10.20 22.76
N LEU A 45 28.09 -9.79 24.03
CA LEU A 45 27.59 -8.47 24.43
C LEU A 45 28.74 -7.57 24.90
N GLY A 46 28.79 -6.35 24.36
CA GLY A 46 29.67 -5.29 24.84
C GLY A 46 29.22 -4.69 26.18
N PRO A 47 29.98 -3.74 26.76
CA PRO A 47 29.54 -2.99 27.95
C PRO A 47 28.29 -2.15 27.65
N VAL A 48 27.51 -1.82 28.70
CA VAL A 48 26.51 -0.73 28.57
C VAL A 48 27.26 0.59 28.55
N MET A 49 26.85 1.49 27.67
CA MET A 49 27.38 2.85 27.59
C MET A 49 26.26 3.88 27.72
N ASP A 50 26.60 5.01 28.33
CA ASP A 50 25.78 6.21 28.34
C ASP A 50 25.92 6.90 26.97
N VAL A 51 24.90 6.82 26.11
CA VAL A 51 24.91 7.50 24.80
C VAL A 51 24.55 8.97 24.98
N LEU A 52 23.59 9.27 25.87
CA LEU A 52 23.23 10.63 26.22
C LEU A 52 22.81 10.72 27.69
N LYS A 53 23.46 11.57 28.47
CA LYS A 53 23.13 11.82 29.89
C LYS A 53 22.16 12.98 30.03
N VAL A 54 20.87 12.67 30.00
CA VAL A 54 19.79 13.64 30.15
C VAL A 54 18.58 12.95 30.76
N GLU A 55 17.76 13.66 31.52
CA GLU A 55 16.45 13.13 31.92
C GLU A 55 15.61 12.89 30.66
N THR A 56 15.23 11.63 30.42
CA THR A 56 14.52 11.22 29.20
C THR A 56 13.02 11.10 29.43
N GLY A 57 12.23 11.41 28.39
CA GLY A 57 10.78 11.25 28.41
C GLY A 57 10.26 10.80 27.05
N ASP A 58 10.14 11.77 26.14
CA ASP A 58 9.59 11.61 24.79
C ASP A 58 10.68 11.83 23.71
N ASP A 59 11.89 11.36 23.97
CA ASP A 59 13.02 11.54 23.05
C ASP A 59 12.88 10.63 21.82
N VAL A 60 13.38 11.10 20.67
CA VAL A 60 13.44 10.32 19.42
C VAL A 60 14.89 10.00 19.10
N VAL A 61 15.22 8.73 18.91
CA VAL A 61 16.57 8.27 18.57
C VAL A 61 16.55 7.65 17.19
N ARG A 62 17.53 8.03 16.37
CA ARG A 62 17.83 7.42 15.08
C ARG A 62 19.29 7.03 14.99
N LEU A 63 19.57 5.75 14.79
CA LEU A 63 20.90 5.22 14.58
C LEU A 63 21.19 5.08 13.09
N VAL A 64 22.32 5.66 12.66
CA VAL A 64 22.82 5.59 11.29
C VAL A 64 24.18 4.88 11.33
N PRO A 65 24.25 3.60 10.93
CA PRO A 65 25.50 2.86 10.97
C PRO A 65 26.43 3.33 9.84
N ASN A 66 27.72 3.44 10.14
CA ASN A 66 28.79 3.70 9.17
C ASN A 66 29.29 2.34 8.63
N PRO A 67 29.46 2.17 7.30
CA PRO A 67 30.15 1.01 6.71
C PRO A 67 31.48 0.65 7.37
N GLU A 68 32.21 1.63 7.92
CA GLU A 68 33.50 1.45 8.60
C GLU A 68 33.38 0.85 10.02
N GLY A 69 32.16 0.76 10.57
CA GLY A 69 31.87 0.07 11.84
C GLY A 69 31.48 0.98 13.00
N GLU A 70 31.55 2.30 12.86
CA GLU A 70 31.03 3.26 13.84
C GLU A 70 29.49 3.42 13.69
N VAL A 71 28.81 3.95 14.72
CA VAL A 71 27.37 4.28 14.64
C VAL A 71 27.16 5.74 15.00
N HIS A 72 26.38 6.45 14.19
CA HIS A 72 26.00 7.83 14.43
C HIS A 72 24.59 7.86 15.02
N ALA A 73 24.46 8.28 16.27
CA ALA A 73 23.16 8.45 16.91
C ALA A 73 22.70 9.91 16.77
N LEU A 74 21.59 10.11 16.07
CA LEU A 74 20.84 11.37 16.06
C LEU A 74 19.77 11.28 17.15
N ILE A 75 19.72 12.24 18.05
CA ILE A 75 18.83 12.22 19.21
C ILE A 75 18.09 13.56 19.31
N ALA A 76 16.77 13.54 19.13
CA ALA A 76 15.91 14.67 19.46
C ALA A 76 15.61 14.62 20.96
N SER A 77 16.26 15.48 21.74
CA SER A 77 16.06 15.55 23.18
C SER A 77 14.90 16.46 23.54
N ALA A 78 13.87 15.91 24.18
CA ALA A 78 12.73 16.66 24.69
C ALA A 78 13.15 17.66 25.78
N GLN A 79 14.06 17.24 26.65
CA GLN A 79 14.57 18.06 27.75
C GLN A 79 15.43 19.23 27.27
N TRP A 80 16.35 18.97 26.33
CA TRP A 80 17.22 20.03 25.80
C TRP A 80 16.56 20.85 24.69
N LYS A 81 15.44 20.39 24.12
CA LYS A 81 14.77 21.00 22.94
C LYS A 81 15.73 21.23 21.79
N GLN A 82 16.51 20.21 21.47
CA GLN A 82 17.48 20.22 20.38
C GLN A 82 17.66 18.81 19.81
N VAL A 83 18.13 18.75 18.57
CA VAL A 83 18.67 17.53 17.97
C VAL A 83 20.18 17.54 18.18
N VAL A 84 20.72 16.46 18.74
CA VAL A 84 22.15 16.23 18.93
C VAL A 84 22.62 15.03 18.13
N HIS A 85 23.90 15.02 17.79
CA HIS A 85 24.61 13.93 17.15
C HIS A 85 25.65 13.38 18.13
N VAL A 86 25.65 12.08 18.33
CA VAL A 86 26.61 11.36 19.16
C VAL A 86 27.29 10.30 18.29
N LEU A 87 28.61 10.36 18.18
CA LEU A 87 29.40 9.29 17.56
C LEU A 87 29.64 8.17 18.57
N VAL A 88 29.26 6.96 18.20
CA VAL A 88 29.38 5.75 19.03
C VAL A 88 30.41 4.81 18.43
N ARG A 89 31.40 4.44 19.26
CA ARG A 89 32.44 3.46 18.97
C ARG A 89 32.37 2.29 19.96
N GLU A 90 33.15 1.24 19.73
CA GLU A 90 33.23 0.11 20.66
C GLU A 90 33.79 0.52 22.03
N GLU A 91 34.71 1.50 22.04
CA GLU A 91 35.33 1.99 23.27
C GLU A 91 34.41 2.92 24.07
N GLY A 92 33.38 3.49 23.44
CA GLY A 92 32.42 4.37 24.09
C GLY A 92 31.75 5.39 23.16
N ALA A 93 30.85 6.18 23.74
CA ALA A 93 30.20 7.31 23.07
C ALA A 93 31.03 8.60 23.23
N CYS A 94 31.10 9.40 22.17
CA CYS A 94 31.72 10.72 22.19
C CYS A 94 30.78 11.76 22.83
N GLU A 95 31.31 12.95 23.14
CA GLU A 95 30.49 14.08 23.60
C GLU A 95 29.46 14.49 22.53
N PRO A 96 28.23 14.88 22.94
CA PRO A 96 27.17 15.24 22.02
C PRO A 96 27.48 16.56 21.28
N GLU A 97 27.34 16.53 19.96
CA GLU A 97 27.42 17.69 19.07
C GLU A 97 26.01 18.20 18.76
N THR A 98 25.75 19.50 18.88
CA THR A 98 24.44 20.06 18.50
C THR A 98 24.27 20.08 16.99
N VAL A 99 23.20 19.44 16.49
CA VAL A 99 22.79 19.49 15.08
C VAL A 99 21.89 20.70 14.85
N LEU A 100 20.87 20.86 15.69
CA LEU A 100 19.89 21.95 15.59
C LEU A 100 19.26 22.26 16.94
N SER A 101 19.28 23.53 17.35
CA SER A 101 18.70 24.00 18.63
C SER A 101 17.28 24.54 18.48
N ASN A 102 16.55 24.62 19.59
CA ASN A 102 15.19 25.16 19.69
C ASN A 102 14.17 24.40 18.83
N VAL A 103 14.27 23.08 18.81
CA VAL A 103 13.40 22.18 18.05
C VAL A 103 12.93 21.00 18.90
N SER A 104 11.75 20.49 18.59
CA SER A 104 11.18 19.27 19.17
C SER A 104 10.46 18.53 18.05
N PRO A 105 11.23 17.89 17.14
CA PRO A 105 10.68 17.34 15.91
C PRO A 105 9.77 16.16 16.19
N SER A 106 8.78 15.98 15.33
CA SER A 106 7.94 14.77 15.34
C SER A 106 8.61 13.59 14.63
N ARG A 107 9.61 13.86 13.80
CA ARG A 107 10.34 12.87 13.00
C ARG A 107 11.82 13.22 12.92
N LEU A 108 12.64 12.18 13.05
CA LEU A 108 14.07 12.26 12.89
C LEU A 108 14.54 11.09 12.03
N ASP A 109 15.28 11.39 10.97
CA ASP A 109 15.89 10.37 10.13
C ASP A 109 17.32 10.77 9.74
N GLY A 110 18.11 9.79 9.29
CA GLY A 110 19.46 10.03 8.83
C GLY A 110 19.95 8.96 7.86
N ALA A 111 20.86 9.36 6.98
CA ALA A 111 21.41 8.52 5.93
C ALA A 111 22.76 9.05 5.46
N TRP A 112 23.52 8.17 4.82
CA TRP A 112 24.72 8.54 4.09
C TRP A 112 24.38 8.80 2.62
N ASP A 113 25.07 9.76 2.00
CA ASP A 113 25.11 9.84 0.54
C ASP A 113 26.30 9.06 -0.04
N ARG A 114 26.39 9.05 -1.37
CA ARG A 114 27.46 8.40 -2.11
C ARG A 114 28.85 9.00 -1.89
N ASP A 115 28.92 10.24 -1.45
CA ASP A 115 30.17 10.96 -1.19
C ASP A 115 30.66 10.68 0.26
N GLY A 116 29.90 9.92 1.04
CA GLY A 116 30.21 9.62 2.44
C GLY A 116 29.87 10.78 3.38
N ARG A 117 28.95 11.67 3.01
CA ARG A 117 28.43 12.71 3.90
C ARG A 117 27.24 12.18 4.68
N LEU A 118 27.17 12.57 5.95
CA LEU A 118 26.05 12.22 6.82
C LEU A 118 24.96 13.29 6.71
N HIS A 119 23.73 12.85 6.47
CA HIS A 119 22.55 13.69 6.41
C HIS A 119 21.64 13.42 7.60
N ALA A 120 21.00 14.48 8.09
CA ALA A 120 19.91 14.41 9.05
C ALA A 120 18.68 15.12 8.48
N LEU A 121 17.52 14.50 8.63
CA LEU A 121 16.23 15.10 8.30
C LEU A 121 15.43 15.26 9.59
N ILE A 122 15.15 16.51 9.94
CA ILE A 122 14.46 16.93 11.15
C ILE A 122 13.11 17.49 10.72
N ASP A 123 12.07 16.66 10.78
CA ASP A 123 10.80 16.84 10.07
C ASP A 123 10.99 17.08 8.56
N THR A 124 11.11 18.34 8.14
CA THR A 124 11.36 18.75 6.73
C THR A 124 12.66 19.55 6.58
N ILE A 125 13.37 19.82 7.67
CA ILE A 125 14.64 20.55 7.69
C ILE A 125 15.77 19.58 7.42
N HIS A 126 16.48 19.78 6.32
CA HIS A 126 17.62 18.96 5.91
C HIS A 126 18.93 19.57 6.40
N MET A 127 19.72 18.78 7.12
CA MET A 127 21.04 19.13 7.61
C MET A 127 22.07 18.15 7.02
N ILE A 128 23.26 18.65 6.70
CA ILE A 128 24.39 17.87 6.20
C ILE A 128 25.58 18.11 7.12
N ARG A 129 26.31 17.05 7.44
CA ARG A 129 27.58 17.14 8.16
C ARG A 129 28.73 17.21 7.16
N GLU A 130 29.33 18.39 7.03
CA GLU A 130 30.49 18.65 6.16
C GLU A 130 31.61 19.29 7.00
N ASP A 131 32.86 18.85 6.78
CA ASP A 131 34.05 19.36 7.48
C ASP A 131 33.93 19.40 9.02
N GLY A 132 33.18 18.46 9.60
CA GLY A 132 32.97 18.36 11.05
C GLY A 132 32.00 19.39 11.61
N SER A 133 31.11 19.96 10.79
CA SER A 133 30.04 20.86 11.23
C SER A 133 28.72 20.56 10.52
N TRP A 134 27.62 20.85 11.19
CA TRP A 134 26.27 20.71 10.63
C TRP A 134 25.82 21.98 9.91
N LEU A 135 25.44 21.83 8.65
CA LEU A 135 25.00 22.92 7.78
C LEU A 135 23.59 22.65 7.24
N PRO A 136 22.70 23.65 7.17
CA PRO A 136 21.41 23.49 6.54
C PRO A 136 21.57 23.33 5.02
N SER A 137 20.79 22.43 4.44
CA SER A 137 20.72 22.22 3.00
C SER A 137 19.30 22.51 2.49
N ALA A 138 19.23 23.28 1.41
CA ALA A 138 17.97 23.57 0.72
C ALA A 138 17.65 22.53 -0.38
N ARG A 139 18.49 21.51 -0.57
CA ARG A 139 18.39 20.55 -1.67
C ARG A 139 17.44 19.39 -1.36
N THR A 140 16.21 19.69 -0.96
CA THR A 140 15.18 18.64 -0.86
C THR A 140 14.40 18.53 -2.18
N PRO A 141 13.82 17.35 -2.51
CA PRO A 141 13.01 17.19 -3.71
C PRO A 141 11.80 18.12 -3.82
N TRP A 142 11.29 18.63 -2.68
CA TRP A 142 10.05 19.39 -2.61
C TRP A 142 10.22 20.90 -2.40
N THR A 143 11.40 21.39 -2.02
CA THR A 143 11.62 22.82 -1.73
C THR A 143 11.20 23.75 -2.87
N GLU A 144 11.48 23.39 -4.13
CA GLU A 144 11.20 24.23 -5.31
C GLU A 144 9.87 23.92 -6.00
N THR A 145 9.10 22.95 -5.51
CA THR A 145 7.83 22.54 -6.14
C THR A 145 6.62 23.24 -5.53
N GLY A 146 6.79 23.84 -4.34
CA GLY A 146 5.70 24.40 -3.54
C GLY A 146 4.83 23.34 -2.84
N ILE A 147 5.19 22.06 -2.96
CA ILE A 147 4.49 20.94 -2.32
C ILE A 147 5.13 20.71 -0.94
N THR A 148 4.33 20.60 0.11
CA THR A 148 4.83 20.34 1.46
C THR A 148 4.50 18.90 1.85
N PRO A 149 5.49 18.03 2.09
CA PRO A 149 5.22 16.66 2.49
C PRO A 149 4.66 16.61 3.91
N SER A 150 3.70 15.71 4.15
CA SER A 150 3.15 15.42 5.49
C SER A 150 4.06 14.49 6.31
N ARG A 151 4.95 13.78 5.62
CA ARG A 151 6.00 12.91 6.18
C ARG A 151 7.18 12.90 5.22
N ALA A 152 8.39 12.93 5.75
CA ALA A 152 9.61 12.73 4.98
C ALA A 152 10.63 11.91 5.78
N GLY A 153 11.56 11.27 5.06
CA GLY A 153 12.63 10.43 5.57
C GLY A 153 13.57 10.03 4.43
N PHE A 154 14.54 9.18 4.74
CA PHE A 154 15.45 8.56 3.79
C PHE A 154 15.15 7.06 3.67
N VAL A 155 15.64 6.44 2.59
CA VAL A 155 15.65 4.97 2.49
C VAL A 155 16.92 4.43 3.16
N PRO A 156 16.83 3.72 4.29
CA PRO A 156 18.00 3.28 5.05
C PRO A 156 18.83 2.25 4.28
N GLY A 157 20.16 2.35 4.42
CA GLY A 157 21.11 1.42 3.80
C GLY A 157 21.33 1.60 2.30
N SER A 158 20.67 2.57 1.67
CA SER A 158 20.84 2.82 0.23
C SER A 158 22.25 3.35 -0.05
N PRO A 159 22.92 2.89 -1.13
CA PRO A 159 24.24 3.39 -1.51
C PRO A 159 24.21 4.84 -2.03
N ASP A 160 23.03 5.34 -2.41
CA ASP A 160 22.79 6.73 -2.81
C ASP A 160 21.74 7.35 -1.89
N LEU A 161 21.72 8.69 -1.79
CA LEU A 161 20.71 9.38 -0.99
C LEU A 161 19.34 9.31 -1.69
N VAL A 162 18.44 8.49 -1.16
CA VAL A 162 17.06 8.35 -1.64
C VAL A 162 16.09 8.89 -0.60
N TRP A 163 15.26 9.83 -1.04
CA TRP A 163 14.21 10.44 -0.26
C TRP A 163 12.94 9.62 -0.33
N ALA A 164 12.27 9.47 0.81
CA ALA A 164 10.94 8.89 0.91
C ALA A 164 10.01 9.85 1.63
N PHE A 165 8.94 10.26 0.95
CA PHE A 165 8.03 11.26 1.50
C PHE A 165 6.60 11.02 1.07
N VAL A 166 5.66 11.59 1.83
CA VAL A 166 4.22 11.48 1.58
C VAL A 166 3.69 12.86 1.22
N VAL A 167 3.01 12.94 0.09
CA VAL A 167 2.35 14.16 -0.40
C VAL A 167 0.84 13.96 -0.44
N GLU A 168 0.09 15.06 -0.46
CA GLU A 168 -1.34 14.99 -0.73
C GLU A 168 -1.59 14.53 -2.17
N GLY A 169 -2.61 13.70 -2.37
CA GLY A 169 -2.93 13.18 -3.70
C GLY A 169 -3.30 14.29 -4.69
N SER A 170 -3.83 15.41 -4.21
CA SER A 170 -4.10 16.59 -5.03
C SER A 170 -2.87 17.09 -5.75
N ASP A 171 -1.72 17.11 -5.06
CA ASP A 171 -0.50 17.73 -5.54
C ASP A 171 0.11 16.95 -6.69
N VAL A 172 -0.01 15.62 -6.67
CA VAL A 172 0.46 14.72 -7.74
C VAL A 172 -0.64 14.33 -8.73
N GLY A 173 -1.86 14.81 -8.51
CA GLY A 173 -3.02 14.55 -9.35
C GLY A 173 -3.51 13.09 -9.29
N ALA A 174 -3.53 12.52 -8.09
CA ALA A 174 -4.21 11.28 -7.76
C ALA A 174 -5.73 11.39 -7.91
N SER A 175 -6.37 10.24 -8.10
CA SER A 175 -7.82 10.12 -8.25
C SER A 175 -8.59 10.62 -7.03
N LEU A 176 -9.66 11.39 -7.25
CA LEU A 176 -10.61 11.78 -6.21
C LEU A 176 -11.38 10.56 -5.71
N ARG A 177 -11.61 10.48 -4.40
CA ARG A 177 -12.50 9.49 -3.78
C ARG A 177 -13.42 10.14 -2.74
N MET A 178 -14.43 9.38 -2.31
CA MET A 178 -15.32 9.77 -1.21
C MET A 178 -15.02 8.86 -0.02
N ASP A 179 -14.48 9.43 1.04
CA ASP A 179 -14.30 8.77 2.32
C ASP A 179 -15.55 8.98 3.18
N ILE A 180 -15.92 7.97 3.98
CA ILE A 180 -17.07 8.06 4.89
C ILE A 180 -16.53 8.21 6.31
N TYR A 181 -16.76 9.37 6.91
CA TYR A 181 -16.38 9.64 8.29
C TYR A 181 -17.60 9.52 9.22
N GLY A 182 -17.37 9.03 10.43
CA GLY A 182 -18.35 9.02 11.51
C GLY A 182 -17.93 9.99 12.59
N PHE A 183 -18.78 10.96 12.89
CA PHE A 183 -18.57 11.91 13.97
C PHE A 183 -19.68 11.76 15.00
N GLY A 184 -19.33 11.51 16.26
CA GLY A 184 -20.29 11.34 17.35
C GLY A 184 -20.34 9.91 17.87
N GLY A 185 -20.21 9.79 19.19
CA GLY A 185 -20.06 8.55 19.94
C GLY A 185 -20.08 8.84 21.44
N GLY A 186 -21.14 9.49 21.89
CA GLY A 186 -21.45 9.72 23.30
C GLY A 186 -22.96 9.64 23.49
N TYR A 187 -23.45 9.43 24.71
CA TYR A 187 -24.89 9.34 24.95
C TYR A 187 -25.52 10.74 24.94
N PRO A 188 -26.62 10.98 24.20
CA PRO A 188 -27.36 10.00 23.40
C PRO A 188 -26.65 9.67 22.08
N ALA A 189 -26.77 8.42 21.64
CA ALA A 189 -26.13 7.91 20.43
C ALA A 189 -26.67 8.59 19.17
N ALA A 190 -26.13 9.76 18.86
CA ALA A 190 -26.28 10.45 17.59
C ALA A 190 -24.89 10.50 16.94
N GLY A 191 -24.68 9.64 15.94
CA GLY A 191 -23.53 9.68 15.06
C GLY A 191 -23.92 10.32 13.74
N ILE A 192 -23.16 11.30 13.28
CA ILE A 192 -23.25 11.87 11.94
C ILE A 192 -22.33 11.06 11.04
N ILE A 193 -22.91 10.34 10.08
CA ILE A 193 -22.17 9.77 8.96
C ILE A 193 -22.05 10.86 7.91
N TRP A 194 -20.83 11.28 7.60
CA TRP A 194 -20.58 12.37 6.66
C TRP A 194 -19.66 11.92 5.53
N PRO A 195 -20.11 11.98 4.26
CA PRO A 195 -19.23 11.76 3.12
C PRO A 195 -18.28 12.96 2.94
N TRP A 196 -16.99 12.69 2.81
CA TRP A 196 -15.97 13.70 2.59
C TRP A 196 -15.15 13.34 1.34
N PHE A 197 -15.00 14.29 0.42
CA PHE A 197 -14.24 14.07 -0.80
C PHE A 197 -12.75 14.35 -0.52
N THR A 198 -11.91 13.35 -0.77
CA THR A 198 -10.47 13.41 -0.52
C THR A 198 -9.71 12.99 -1.78
N ARG A 199 -8.47 13.46 -1.91
CA ARG A 199 -7.48 12.85 -2.80
C ARG A 199 -6.45 12.22 -1.91
N GLY A 200 -6.35 10.90 -2.00
CA GLY A 200 -5.60 10.11 -1.04
C GLY A 200 -4.11 10.47 -0.95
N SER A 201 -3.47 10.23 0.19
CA SER A 201 -2.03 10.47 0.36
C SER A 201 -1.21 9.54 -0.53
N ARG A 202 -0.06 10.02 -1.03
CA ARG A 202 0.81 9.24 -1.92
C ARG A 202 2.22 9.19 -1.38
N LEU A 203 2.74 7.98 -1.22
CA LEU A 203 4.16 7.72 -1.03
C LEU A 203 4.91 8.04 -2.32
N VAL A 204 6.02 8.76 -2.18
CA VAL A 204 6.91 9.16 -3.26
C VAL A 204 8.34 8.79 -2.88
N LEU A 205 9.07 8.22 -3.84
CA LEU A 205 10.52 8.10 -3.78
C LEU A 205 11.18 9.03 -4.81
N ALA A 206 12.24 9.71 -4.40
CA ALA A 206 13.07 10.51 -5.30
C ALA A 206 14.56 10.30 -4.96
N ALA A 207 15.37 10.04 -5.97
CA ALA A 207 16.83 9.97 -5.82
C ALA A 207 17.43 11.39 -5.84
N GLU A 208 18.50 11.62 -5.09
CA GLU A 208 19.21 12.90 -5.06
C GLU A 208 19.75 13.32 -6.44
N ASP A 209 20.17 12.37 -7.27
CA ASP A 209 20.69 12.65 -8.61
C ASP A 209 19.59 13.04 -9.63
N SER A 210 18.33 12.76 -9.29
CA SER A 210 17.17 12.93 -10.16
C SER A 210 15.99 13.55 -9.39
N PRO A 211 16.15 14.71 -8.74
CA PRO A 211 15.16 15.24 -7.80
C PRO A 211 13.86 15.72 -8.47
N ALA A 212 13.86 15.87 -9.80
CA ALA A 212 12.67 16.20 -10.61
C ALA A 212 11.86 14.96 -11.02
N CYS A 213 12.34 13.76 -10.73
CA CYS A 213 11.69 12.49 -11.04
C CYS A 213 11.13 11.89 -9.75
N TRP A 214 9.81 11.86 -9.66
CA TRP A 214 9.07 11.41 -8.50
C TRP A 214 8.43 10.07 -8.81
N ASN A 215 8.84 9.03 -8.10
CA ASN A 215 8.31 7.68 -8.21
C ASN A 215 7.15 7.56 -7.23
N VAL A 216 5.94 7.76 -7.74
CA VAL A 216 4.69 7.87 -6.97
C VAL A 216 4.01 6.51 -6.91
N PHE A 217 3.75 6.05 -5.69
CA PHE A 217 3.14 4.75 -5.46
C PHE A 217 1.63 4.81 -5.65
N ASP A 218 1.13 4.00 -6.58
CA ASP A 218 -0.28 3.83 -6.93
C ASP A 218 -0.98 5.16 -7.27
N LEU A 219 -0.31 5.95 -8.11
CA LEU A 219 -0.76 7.25 -8.59
C LEU A 219 -2.14 7.16 -9.25
N THR A 220 -2.35 6.13 -10.07
CA THR A 220 -3.63 5.89 -10.78
C THR A 220 -4.73 5.39 -9.86
N GLY A 221 -4.35 4.68 -8.79
CA GLY A 221 -5.25 4.14 -7.79
C GLY A 221 -5.96 5.22 -6.98
N ARG A 222 -7.00 4.82 -6.24
CA ARG A 222 -7.76 5.71 -5.34
C ARG A 222 -7.35 5.60 -3.88
N LEU A 223 -6.79 4.45 -3.48
CA LEU A 223 -6.35 4.18 -2.12
C LEU A 223 -5.16 5.04 -1.73
N ASP A 224 -4.99 5.36 -0.46
CA ASP A 224 -3.78 5.98 0.08
C ASP A 224 -2.61 5.02 -0.05
N SER A 225 -1.43 5.53 -0.36
CA SER A 225 -0.19 4.76 -0.34
C SER A 225 0.65 5.29 0.82
N VAL A 226 0.66 4.59 1.95
CA VAL A 226 1.31 5.06 3.18
C VAL A 226 2.52 4.17 3.51
N PRO A 227 3.73 4.74 3.63
CA PRO A 227 4.91 3.95 3.94
C PRO A 227 4.83 3.40 5.37
N LEU A 228 5.17 2.12 5.51
CA LEU A 228 5.39 1.49 6.81
C LEU A 228 6.87 1.46 7.12
N ALA A 229 7.64 0.82 6.24
CA ALA A 229 9.06 0.61 6.43
C ALA A 229 9.78 0.54 5.08
N LEU A 230 11.05 0.94 5.08
CA LEU A 230 11.91 1.03 3.90
C LEU A 230 13.29 0.46 4.28
N ALA A 231 13.94 -0.22 3.35
CA ALA A 231 15.33 -0.66 3.48
C ALA A 231 15.96 -0.77 2.09
N SER A 232 17.29 -0.88 2.05
CA SER A 232 18.02 -1.16 0.82
C SER A 232 19.17 -2.12 1.08
N ASP A 233 19.50 -2.92 0.06
CA ASP A 233 20.73 -3.72 0.02
C ASP A 233 21.91 -2.91 -0.57
N LEU A 234 23.13 -3.46 -0.50
CA LEU A 234 24.32 -2.80 -1.05
C LEU A 234 24.33 -2.73 -2.59
N ALA A 235 23.50 -3.53 -3.26
CA ALA A 235 23.35 -3.46 -4.72
C ALA A 235 22.50 -2.25 -5.15
N GLY A 236 21.89 -1.55 -4.19
CA GLY A 236 20.95 -0.46 -4.45
C GLY A 236 19.57 -0.98 -4.83
N THR A 237 19.20 -2.20 -4.45
CA THR A 237 17.80 -2.62 -4.45
C THR A 237 17.13 -1.98 -3.26
N LEU A 238 16.08 -1.20 -3.52
CA LEU A 238 15.18 -0.61 -2.55
C LEU A 238 14.04 -1.58 -2.27
N HIS A 239 13.71 -1.74 -1.00
CA HIS A 239 12.62 -2.58 -0.51
C HIS A 239 11.60 -1.70 0.19
N VAL A 240 10.38 -1.71 -0.31
CA VAL A 240 9.34 -0.77 0.12
C VAL A 240 8.13 -1.54 0.61
N LEU A 241 7.84 -1.38 1.90
CA LEU A 241 6.65 -1.91 2.55
C LEU A 241 5.67 -0.76 2.81
N TYR A 242 4.45 -0.88 2.31
CA TYR A 242 3.46 0.18 2.42
C TYR A 242 2.03 -0.37 2.46
N TYR A 243 1.11 0.42 3.00
CA TYR A 243 -0.31 0.11 2.96
C TYR A 243 -0.99 0.80 1.79
N LYS A 244 -1.92 0.07 1.17
CA LYS A 244 -3.06 0.66 0.49
C LYS A 244 -4.23 0.75 1.45
N SER A 245 -4.80 1.94 1.63
CA SER A 245 -5.91 2.11 2.55
C SER A 245 -6.96 3.12 2.08
N LEU A 246 -8.20 2.91 2.52
CA LEU A 246 -9.27 3.92 2.46
C LEU A 246 -9.25 4.74 3.76
N GLY A 247 -9.50 6.05 3.62
CA GLY A 247 -9.67 6.93 4.77
C GLY A 247 -11.01 6.70 5.48
N GLY A 248 -11.13 7.24 6.70
CA GLY A 248 -12.40 7.26 7.44
C GLY A 248 -12.75 5.94 8.15
N LEU A 249 -14.06 5.65 8.24
CA LEU A 249 -14.62 4.50 8.97
C LEU A 249 -14.35 3.14 8.30
N LEU A 250 -14.06 3.12 7.01
CA LEU A 250 -13.84 1.92 6.20
C LEU A 250 -12.35 1.65 5.98
N LYS A 251 -11.54 1.80 7.04
CA LYS A 251 -10.10 1.60 6.97
C LYS A 251 -9.77 0.12 6.80
N ASP A 252 -9.83 -0.36 5.56
CA ASP A 252 -9.16 -1.59 5.17
C ASP A 252 -7.68 -1.27 4.93
N MET A 253 -6.79 -2.13 5.43
CA MET A 253 -5.35 -1.96 5.30
C MET A 253 -4.81 -3.14 4.50
N ASP A 254 -4.52 -2.90 3.23
CA ASP A 254 -3.96 -3.92 2.35
C ASP A 254 -2.45 -3.75 2.28
N LEU A 255 -1.70 -4.76 2.71
CA LEU A 255 -0.25 -4.68 2.81
C LEU A 255 0.40 -4.98 1.46
N HIS A 256 1.24 -4.07 0.98
CA HIS A 256 1.96 -4.19 -0.28
C HIS A 256 3.47 -4.13 -0.08
N TYR A 257 4.17 -4.87 -0.93
CA TYR A 257 5.62 -4.88 -1.02
C TYR A 257 6.06 -4.69 -2.48
N THR A 258 7.11 -3.90 -2.68
CA THR A 258 7.79 -3.82 -3.97
C THR A 258 9.28 -3.72 -3.79
N LYS A 259 10.01 -4.03 -4.86
CA LYS A 259 11.44 -3.85 -4.97
C LYS A 259 11.78 -3.07 -6.24
N LEU A 260 12.71 -2.14 -6.13
CA LEU A 260 13.10 -1.22 -7.20
C LEU A 260 14.61 -1.02 -7.16
N GLY A 261 15.31 -0.94 -8.29
CA GLY A 261 16.69 -0.44 -8.26
C GLY A 261 16.70 1.07 -8.01
N VAL A 262 17.65 1.58 -7.24
CA VAL A 262 17.91 3.04 -7.14
C VAL A 262 18.06 3.66 -8.52
N ARG A 263 18.74 2.96 -9.42
CA ARG A 263 18.95 3.40 -10.82
C ARG A 263 17.67 3.43 -11.64
N ASP A 264 16.64 2.69 -11.24
CA ASP A 264 15.33 2.71 -11.89
C ASP A 264 14.48 3.90 -11.42
N LEU A 265 14.93 4.67 -10.41
CA LEU A 265 14.25 5.91 -10.00
C LEU A 265 14.53 7.09 -10.95
N ALA A 266 15.53 6.95 -11.84
CA ALA A 266 15.90 7.95 -12.82
C ALA A 266 14.98 7.88 -14.06
N PRO A 267 14.81 8.99 -14.81
CA PRO A 267 13.89 9.02 -15.95
C PRO A 267 14.40 8.17 -17.12
N ASP A 268 13.63 7.16 -17.52
CA ASP A 268 13.81 6.43 -18.77
C ASP A 268 12.50 6.42 -19.57
N ALA A 269 12.34 7.41 -20.45
CA ALA A 269 11.16 7.58 -21.29
C ALA A 269 10.92 6.40 -22.25
N ALA A 270 11.95 5.59 -22.54
CA ALA A 270 11.79 4.40 -23.38
C ALA A 270 11.21 3.22 -22.59
N ARG A 271 11.42 3.18 -21.26
CA ARG A 271 10.84 2.16 -20.37
C ARG A 271 9.44 2.53 -19.89
N HIS A 272 9.13 3.83 -19.76
CA HIS A 272 7.89 4.32 -19.15
C HIS A 272 7.20 5.42 -19.98
N PRO A 273 6.63 5.08 -21.16
CA PRO A 273 5.91 6.04 -21.99
C PRO A 273 4.65 6.64 -21.35
N GLU A 274 4.16 6.03 -20.27
CA GLU A 274 3.01 6.45 -19.47
C GLU A 274 3.31 7.54 -18.42
N ASP A 275 4.57 7.98 -18.30
CA ASP A 275 4.98 8.99 -17.34
C ASP A 275 4.19 10.29 -17.49
N LYS A 276 3.70 10.81 -16.36
CA LYS A 276 2.91 12.04 -16.33
C LYS A 276 3.81 13.23 -16.01
N GLU A 277 3.74 14.27 -16.82
CA GLU A 277 4.38 15.54 -16.51
C GLU A 277 3.46 16.43 -15.68
N LEU A 278 4.00 17.01 -14.61
CA LEU A 278 3.30 17.93 -13.72
C LEU A 278 4.13 19.20 -13.56
N LYS A 279 3.53 20.35 -13.87
CA LYS A 279 4.12 21.64 -13.50
C LYS A 279 3.76 21.96 -12.05
N ALA A 280 4.76 22.01 -11.16
CA ALA A 280 4.61 22.34 -9.75
C ALA A 280 5.59 23.46 -9.39
N GLY A 281 5.05 24.63 -9.06
CA GLY A 281 5.86 25.86 -8.92
C GLY A 281 6.62 26.19 -10.21
N ASP A 282 7.93 26.39 -10.05
CA ASP A 282 8.84 26.68 -11.16
C ASP A 282 9.46 25.43 -11.80
N ARG A 283 9.10 24.22 -11.33
CA ARG A 283 9.63 22.96 -11.83
C ARG A 283 8.61 22.17 -12.64
N LEU A 284 9.14 21.43 -13.60
CA LEU A 284 8.43 20.36 -14.29
C LEU A 284 8.86 19.03 -13.65
N LEU A 285 7.92 18.38 -12.98
CA LEU A 285 8.09 17.07 -12.37
C LEU A 285 7.68 15.98 -13.35
N LYS A 286 8.48 14.91 -13.42
CA LYS A 286 8.09 13.66 -14.06
C LYS A 286 7.61 12.71 -12.99
N LEU A 287 6.35 12.30 -13.09
CA LEU A 287 5.71 11.39 -12.16
C LEU A 287 5.69 10.00 -12.78
N HIS A 288 6.41 9.09 -12.14
CA HIS A 288 6.47 7.68 -12.52
C HIS A 288 5.58 6.86 -11.57
N ASN A 289 4.68 6.04 -12.11
CA ASN A 289 3.75 5.26 -11.28
C ASN A 289 4.36 3.91 -10.87
N ILE A 290 4.50 3.69 -9.56
CA ILE A 290 4.96 2.43 -8.99
C ILE A 290 3.78 1.67 -8.40
N ALA A 291 3.72 0.35 -8.63
CA ALA A 291 2.79 -0.53 -7.94
C ALA A 291 3.55 -1.68 -7.27
N GLY A 292 3.12 -2.04 -6.05
CA GLY A 292 3.64 -3.19 -5.31
C GLY A 292 2.70 -4.38 -5.34
N SER A 293 3.28 -5.55 -5.14
CA SER A 293 2.57 -6.81 -4.96
C SER A 293 1.90 -6.86 -3.61
N ARG A 294 0.68 -7.40 -3.57
CA ARG A 294 0.01 -7.69 -2.31
C ARG A 294 0.81 -8.76 -1.56
N ILE A 295 1.07 -8.55 -0.28
CA ILE A 295 1.61 -9.61 0.57
C ILE A 295 0.42 -10.40 1.09
N PRO A 296 0.29 -11.70 0.73
CA PRO A 296 -0.86 -12.49 1.15
C PRO A 296 -1.02 -12.46 2.67
N ASN A 297 -2.28 -12.38 3.09
CA ASN A 297 -2.70 -12.30 4.48
C ASN A 297 -2.46 -13.65 5.17
N THR A 298 -1.19 -13.95 5.46
CA THR A 298 -0.79 -15.22 6.08
C THR A 298 -1.23 -15.27 7.55
N HIS A 299 -1.17 -16.45 8.16
CA HIS A 299 -1.39 -16.61 9.60
C HIS A 299 -0.49 -15.71 10.46
N ALA A 300 0.64 -15.22 9.93
CA ALA A 300 1.54 -14.26 10.57
C ALA A 300 0.99 -12.83 10.60
N GLN A 301 0.36 -12.35 9.51
CA GLN A 301 -0.24 -11.00 9.47
C GLN A 301 -1.43 -10.83 10.43
N ARG A 302 -2.10 -11.93 10.81
CA ARG A 302 -3.13 -11.91 11.87
C ARG A 302 -2.57 -11.69 13.28
N ARG A 303 -1.25 -11.76 13.48
CA ARG A 303 -0.61 -11.67 14.80
C ARG A 303 -0.08 -10.27 15.12
N SER A 304 0.38 -9.50 14.13
CA SER A 304 0.76 -8.10 14.31
C SER A 304 0.84 -7.37 12.96
N VAL A 305 0.65 -6.05 12.96
CA VAL A 305 0.95 -5.18 11.81
C VAL A 305 2.48 -4.99 11.76
N PRO A 306 3.18 -5.41 10.69
CA PRO A 306 4.62 -5.21 10.60
C PRO A 306 4.93 -3.71 10.45
N ASP A 307 5.79 -3.20 11.32
CA ASP A 307 6.23 -1.80 11.37
C ASP A 307 7.71 -1.60 11.01
N CYS A 308 8.43 -2.69 10.69
CA CYS A 308 9.85 -2.67 10.36
C CYS A 308 10.19 -3.60 9.19
N ILE A 309 11.31 -3.29 8.52
CA ILE A 309 11.91 -4.08 7.44
C ILE A 309 13.42 -3.98 7.55
N ALA A 310 14.12 -5.08 7.28
CA ALA A 310 15.57 -5.12 7.19
C ALA A 310 15.99 -5.92 5.95
N ALA A 311 16.96 -5.39 5.20
CA ALA A 311 17.53 -6.06 4.03
C ALA A 311 18.96 -6.49 4.34
N ASP A 312 19.27 -7.77 4.09
CA ASP A 312 20.62 -8.30 4.18
C ASP A 312 21.45 -7.74 3.01
N PRO A 313 22.55 -7.03 3.31
CA PRO A 313 23.30 -6.31 2.29
C PRO A 313 24.04 -7.24 1.32
N GLY A 314 24.38 -8.46 1.73
CA GLY A 314 25.16 -9.40 0.93
C GLY A 314 24.29 -10.31 0.08
N SER A 315 23.19 -10.82 0.63
CA SER A 315 22.31 -11.77 -0.04
C SER A 315 21.07 -11.16 -0.67
N GLY A 316 20.69 -9.94 -0.29
CA GLY A 316 19.42 -9.32 -0.68
C GLY A 316 18.19 -9.99 -0.06
N ALA A 317 18.37 -10.83 0.97
CA ALA A 317 17.25 -11.37 1.74
C ALA A 317 16.62 -10.27 2.59
N VAL A 318 15.30 -10.29 2.74
CA VAL A 318 14.56 -9.23 3.42
C VAL A 318 13.69 -9.82 4.50
N LEU A 319 13.79 -9.29 5.72
CA LEU A 319 12.89 -9.61 6.82
C LEU A 319 11.86 -8.49 6.98
N ILE A 320 10.58 -8.84 6.90
CA ILE A 320 9.45 -7.95 7.18
C ILE A 320 8.88 -8.31 8.56
N GLY A 321 8.83 -7.32 9.46
CA GLY A 321 8.48 -7.52 10.86
C GLY A 321 9.42 -8.55 11.50
N MET A 322 8.84 -9.55 12.17
CA MET A 322 9.59 -10.70 12.69
C MET A 322 9.22 -12.02 12.01
N ASP A 323 8.35 -11.99 11.01
CA ASP A 323 7.60 -13.19 10.64
C ASP A 323 7.77 -13.60 9.18
N LEU A 324 8.14 -12.67 8.30
CA LEU A 324 8.13 -12.91 6.86
C LEU A 324 9.52 -12.64 6.29
N LEU A 325 10.18 -13.71 5.86
CA LEU A 325 11.44 -13.63 5.12
C LEU A 325 11.14 -13.70 3.62
N ILE A 326 11.66 -12.74 2.87
CA ILE A 326 11.63 -12.69 1.41
C ILE A 326 13.05 -12.97 0.89
N ARG A 327 13.16 -13.83 -0.12
CA ARG A 327 14.39 -14.06 -0.88
C ARG A 327 14.08 -14.01 -2.37
N GLY A 328 14.67 -13.06 -3.09
CA GLY A 328 14.39 -12.86 -4.51
C GLY A 328 12.93 -12.46 -4.77
N ASN A 329 12.12 -13.40 -5.27
CA ASN A 329 10.69 -13.23 -5.54
C ASN A 329 9.81 -14.18 -4.71
N GLU A 330 10.38 -14.82 -3.69
CA GLU A 330 9.66 -15.80 -2.88
C GLU A 330 9.64 -15.38 -1.41
N TYR A 331 8.63 -15.83 -0.67
CA TYR A 331 8.46 -15.55 0.76
C TYR A 331 8.19 -16.82 1.57
N THR A 332 8.43 -16.76 2.89
CA THR A 332 8.15 -17.84 3.84
C THR A 332 6.76 -17.72 4.47
N ASP A 333 6.08 -18.84 4.73
CA ASP A 333 4.78 -18.87 5.46
C ASP A 333 4.90 -18.65 6.98
N GLY A 334 6.06 -18.19 7.46
CA GLY A 334 6.32 -17.85 8.85
C GLY A 334 7.72 -18.24 9.32
N VAL A 335 8.25 -17.50 10.29
CA VAL A 335 9.49 -17.80 11.02
C VAL A 335 9.17 -18.52 12.34
N ARG A 336 9.91 -19.58 12.69
CA ARG A 336 9.72 -20.31 13.96
C ARG A 336 10.21 -19.48 15.14
N GLY A 337 9.52 -19.63 16.27
CA GLY A 337 9.83 -18.87 17.49
C GLY A 337 9.29 -17.43 17.47
N SER A 338 8.58 -17.02 16.42
CA SER A 338 7.76 -15.80 16.42
C SER A 338 6.69 -15.88 17.50
N LEU A 339 6.75 -14.96 18.47
CA LEU A 339 5.85 -14.95 19.63
C LEU A 339 4.44 -14.51 19.24
N PRO A 340 3.39 -14.95 19.95
CA PRO A 340 2.09 -14.29 19.91
C PRO A 340 2.20 -12.86 20.48
N PRO A 341 1.24 -11.96 20.16
CA PRO A 341 1.27 -10.54 20.52
C PRO A 341 0.97 -10.34 22.01
N GLU A 342 1.83 -10.84 22.90
CA GLU A 342 1.82 -10.42 24.29
C GLU A 342 2.59 -9.10 24.39
N GLY A 343 1.87 -7.99 24.18
CA GLY A 343 2.23 -6.66 24.70
C GLY A 343 3.36 -5.89 24.02
N GLY A 344 4.10 -6.45 23.07
CA GLY A 344 5.14 -5.71 22.34
C GLY A 344 4.60 -4.91 21.16
N MET A 345 4.04 -3.72 21.39
CA MET A 345 4.08 -2.71 20.32
C MET A 345 5.56 -2.32 20.10
N PHE A 346 5.94 -2.06 18.84
CA PHE A 346 7.25 -1.53 18.42
C PHE A 346 8.38 -2.57 18.35
N THR A 347 8.74 -2.95 17.12
CA THR A 347 9.89 -3.81 16.81
C THR A 347 10.91 -3.05 15.95
N ARG A 348 12.20 -3.31 16.19
CA ARG A 348 13.29 -2.85 15.32
C ARG A 348 14.07 -4.06 14.82
N THR A 349 14.32 -4.12 13.52
CA THR A 349 15.12 -5.16 12.89
C THR A 349 16.29 -4.55 12.15
N ALA A 350 17.41 -5.27 12.13
CA ALA A 350 18.61 -4.88 11.41
C ALA A 350 19.29 -6.14 10.82
N PRO A 351 19.96 -6.05 9.67
CA PRO A 351 20.65 -7.20 9.09
C PRO A 351 21.82 -7.62 9.96
N ALA A 352 22.08 -8.92 10.06
CA ALA A 352 23.23 -9.49 10.76
C ALA A 352 24.22 -10.21 9.81
N GLY A 353 23.96 -10.18 8.50
CA GLY A 353 24.75 -10.85 7.48
C GLY A 353 24.34 -12.30 7.26
N ASP A 354 24.67 -12.89 6.11
CA ASP A 354 24.43 -14.30 5.78
C ASP A 354 22.96 -14.75 5.93
N ASN A 355 22.00 -13.87 5.59
CA ASN A 355 20.57 -14.08 5.80
C ASN A 355 20.15 -14.22 7.28
N THR A 356 20.93 -13.62 8.20
CA THR A 356 20.58 -13.54 9.61
C THR A 356 20.16 -12.13 9.97
N PHE A 357 19.34 -11.99 11.02
CA PHE A 357 18.77 -10.69 11.40
C PHE A 357 18.76 -10.50 12.91
N HIS A 358 19.11 -9.29 13.34
CA HIS A 358 18.93 -8.82 14.70
C HIS A 358 17.49 -8.31 14.86
N ALA A 359 16.90 -8.54 16.03
CA ALA A 359 15.64 -7.91 16.42
C ALA A 359 15.71 -7.38 17.86
N LEU A 360 15.14 -6.20 18.04
CA LEU A 360 14.87 -5.59 19.34
C LEU A 360 13.35 -5.45 19.48
N VAL A 361 12.80 -6.05 20.54
CA VAL A 361 11.36 -6.10 20.81
C VAL A 361 11.09 -5.44 22.15
N GLY A 362 10.17 -4.48 22.17
CA GLY A 362 9.77 -3.79 23.41
C GLY A 362 10.96 -3.19 24.18
N ALA A 363 10.92 -3.30 25.50
CA ALA A 363 11.82 -2.62 26.45
C ALA A 363 13.21 -3.28 26.56
N GLY A 364 13.93 -3.42 25.44
CA GLY A 364 15.31 -3.91 25.43
C GLY A 364 15.45 -5.44 25.29
N CYS A 365 14.45 -6.14 24.76
CA CYS A 365 14.52 -7.59 24.54
C CYS A 365 15.10 -7.90 23.16
N TYR A 366 16.26 -8.57 23.14
CA TYR A 366 16.98 -8.91 21.91
C TYR A 366 16.75 -10.36 21.47
N ARG A 367 16.72 -10.56 20.15
CA ARG A 367 16.68 -11.88 19.50
C ARG A 367 17.54 -11.89 18.24
N LEU A 368 18.07 -13.06 17.89
CA LEU A 368 18.79 -13.31 16.65
C LEU A 368 18.01 -14.33 15.80
N LEU A 369 17.71 -13.98 14.56
CA LEU A 369 17.18 -14.91 13.56
C LEU A 369 18.35 -15.57 12.85
N SER A 370 18.42 -16.89 12.93
CA SER A 370 19.35 -17.70 12.14
C SER A 370 18.56 -18.77 11.36
N GLY A 371 18.69 -18.77 10.04
CA GLY A 371 17.83 -19.57 9.17
C GLY A 371 16.38 -19.08 9.23
N LEU A 372 15.48 -19.89 9.82
CA LEU A 372 14.07 -19.57 10.05
C LEU A 372 13.67 -19.76 11.51
N GLU A 373 14.63 -19.65 12.43
CA GLU A 373 14.37 -19.79 13.85
C GLU A 373 14.93 -18.59 14.61
N TRP A 374 14.05 -17.93 15.37
CA TRP A 374 14.46 -16.94 16.34
C TRP A 374 15.08 -17.61 17.56
N SER A 375 16.17 -17.04 18.07
CA SER A 375 16.70 -17.40 19.38
C SER A 375 15.69 -17.18 20.51
N ALA A 376 15.97 -17.75 21.67
CA ALA A 376 15.36 -17.34 22.93
C ALA A 376 15.59 -15.83 23.15
N PRO A 377 14.63 -15.14 23.80
CA PRO A 377 14.80 -13.74 24.16
C PRO A 377 15.97 -13.53 25.13
N MET A 378 16.71 -12.44 24.94
CA MET A 378 17.79 -12.03 25.82
C MET A 378 17.63 -10.56 26.20
N GLN A 379 17.65 -10.25 27.50
CA GLN A 379 17.51 -8.87 27.96
C GLN A 379 18.83 -8.10 27.75
N LEU A 380 18.79 -6.95 27.07
CA LEU A 380 19.95 -6.08 26.90
C LEU A 380 20.11 -5.08 28.06
N GLY A 381 18.98 -4.59 28.58
CA GLY A 381 18.86 -3.62 29.66
C GLY A 381 17.39 -3.39 29.99
N VAL A 382 17.06 -2.58 31.00
CA VAL A 382 15.65 -2.26 31.32
C VAL A 382 15.35 -0.87 30.78
N ALA A 383 14.36 -0.77 29.88
CA ALA A 383 13.85 0.54 29.48
C ALA A 383 12.87 1.05 30.55
N GLU A 384 13.18 2.19 31.16
CA GLU A 384 12.36 2.84 32.19
C GLU A 384 12.35 4.34 31.94
N VAL A 385 11.17 4.95 31.81
CA VAL A 385 11.05 6.43 31.76
C VAL A 385 9.82 6.90 32.52
N ALA A 386 9.88 8.13 33.02
CA ALA A 386 8.79 8.77 33.74
C ALA A 386 7.75 9.35 32.77
N SER A 387 7.03 8.50 32.03
CA SER A 387 5.99 8.95 31.10
C SER A 387 4.59 8.59 31.61
N PHE A 388 3.72 9.59 31.74
CA PHE A 388 2.30 9.43 32.09
C PHE A 388 1.39 9.32 30.83
N TRP A 389 1.88 9.74 29.65
CA TRP A 389 1.11 9.74 28.37
C TRP A 389 1.93 9.54 27.08
N GLY A 390 3.27 9.62 27.13
CA GLY A 390 4.16 9.52 25.99
C GLY A 390 4.70 8.11 25.71
N SER A 391 4.98 7.81 24.45
CA SER A 391 5.46 6.50 24.01
C SER A 391 6.98 6.45 24.15
N THR A 392 7.47 5.61 25.05
CA THR A 392 8.90 5.45 25.40
C THR A 392 9.74 4.82 24.28
N TRP A 393 9.12 4.62 23.11
CA TRP A 393 9.53 3.64 22.12
C TRP A 393 10.27 4.27 20.93
N GLU A 394 10.08 5.56 20.70
CA GLU A 394 10.84 6.30 19.68
C GLU A 394 12.31 6.52 20.09
N ALA A 395 12.64 6.28 21.37
CA ALA A 395 14.00 6.26 21.89
C ALA A 395 14.72 4.90 21.75
N CYS A 396 13.98 3.84 21.37
CA CYS A 396 14.55 2.53 21.09
C CYS A 396 14.88 2.40 19.59
N ASP A 397 16.14 2.10 19.28
CA ASP A 397 16.56 1.86 17.90
C ASP A 397 17.64 0.76 17.82
N LEU A 398 17.82 0.19 16.64
CA LEU A 398 18.74 -0.89 16.34
C LEU A 398 19.36 -0.67 14.96
N ALA A 399 20.69 -0.60 14.89
CA ALA A 399 21.41 -0.41 13.64
C ALA A 399 22.51 -1.45 13.43
N SER A 400 22.68 -1.87 12.17
CA SER A 400 23.77 -2.73 11.72
C SER A 400 24.02 -2.54 10.23
N THR A 401 25.25 -2.79 9.79
CA THR A 401 25.65 -2.87 8.37
C THR A 401 25.64 -4.30 7.84
N GLY A 402 25.12 -5.28 8.59
CA GLY A 402 25.11 -6.69 8.19
C GLY A 402 26.46 -7.40 8.33
N ASN A 403 27.43 -6.82 9.03
CA ASN A 403 28.73 -7.44 9.33
C ASN A 403 28.71 -8.35 10.58
N GLY A 404 27.52 -8.74 11.05
CA GLY A 404 27.33 -9.50 12.29
C GLY A 404 27.38 -8.66 13.57
N LYS A 405 27.62 -7.35 13.49
CA LYS A 405 27.59 -6.44 14.64
C LYS A 405 26.39 -5.50 14.57
N ALA A 406 25.74 -5.27 15.70
CA ALA A 406 24.68 -4.28 15.84
C ALA A 406 24.89 -3.41 17.08
N PHE A 407 24.37 -2.19 17.02
CA PHE A 407 24.24 -1.31 18.16
C PHE A 407 22.77 -1.08 18.47
N ALA A 408 22.39 -1.26 19.73
CA ALA A 408 21.03 -1.05 20.21
C ALA A 408 21.00 0.07 21.25
N THR A 409 19.96 0.90 21.23
CA THR A 409 19.69 1.91 22.25
C THR A 409 18.36 1.70 22.94
N TRP A 410 18.26 2.15 24.19
CA TRP A 410 17.02 2.18 24.97
C TRP A 410 17.08 3.32 26.00
N PRO A 411 15.94 3.91 26.37
CA PRO A 411 15.90 4.99 27.35
C PRO A 411 15.89 4.47 28.79
N THR A 412 16.42 5.28 29.71
CA THR A 412 16.40 5.09 31.17
C THR A 412 16.10 6.44 31.83
N PRO A 413 15.69 6.53 33.11
CA PRO A 413 15.34 7.81 33.73
C PRO A 413 16.50 8.81 33.77
N HIS A 414 17.73 8.35 33.54
CA HIS A 414 18.96 9.15 33.58
C HIS A 414 19.60 9.38 32.21
N GLY A 415 19.04 8.84 31.12
CA GLY A 415 19.64 8.99 29.80
C GLY A 415 19.26 7.93 28.78
N ILE A 416 19.77 8.11 27.57
CA ILE A 416 19.76 7.09 26.52
C ILE A 416 20.97 6.19 26.71
N MET A 417 20.72 4.91 26.94
CA MET A 417 21.74 3.88 27.06
C MET A 417 21.89 3.14 25.74
N GLY A 418 23.05 2.51 25.53
CA GLY A 418 23.24 1.61 24.40
C GLY A 418 24.29 0.55 24.65
N ARG A 419 24.38 -0.41 23.72
CA ARG A 419 25.34 -1.52 23.80
C ARG A 419 25.56 -2.17 22.42
N TRP A 420 26.79 -2.62 22.20
CA TRP A 420 27.17 -3.45 21.05
C TRP A 420 26.79 -4.92 21.23
N ILE A 421 26.33 -5.53 20.14
CA ILE A 421 25.94 -6.94 20.05
C ILE A 421 26.70 -7.53 18.87
N THR A 422 27.49 -8.57 19.10
CA THR A 422 28.30 -9.22 18.06
C THR A 422 27.88 -10.67 17.90
N ARG A 423 27.56 -11.10 16.68
CA ARG A 423 27.22 -12.49 16.35
C ARG A 423 28.47 -13.37 16.43
N ASP A 424 28.33 -14.52 17.10
CA ASP A 424 29.40 -15.50 17.23
C ASP A 424 29.40 -16.43 15.99
N ILE A 425 30.18 -16.06 14.97
CA ILE A 425 30.23 -16.79 13.68
C ILE A 425 30.64 -18.26 13.86
N ALA A 426 31.52 -18.57 14.83
CA ALA A 426 31.98 -19.94 15.11
C ALA A 426 30.86 -20.90 15.58
N ASN A 427 29.77 -20.35 16.13
CA ASN A 427 28.61 -21.11 16.60
C ASN A 427 27.41 -20.99 15.64
N ALA A 428 27.60 -20.40 14.46
CA ALA A 428 26.54 -20.22 13.48
C ALA A 428 26.10 -21.58 12.90
N THR A 429 24.82 -21.89 13.03
CA THR A 429 24.18 -22.93 12.22
C THR A 429 24.27 -22.56 10.75
N ASP A 430 24.71 -23.50 9.91
CA ASP A 430 24.81 -23.32 8.47
C ASP A 430 23.42 -23.00 7.88
N SER A 431 23.21 -21.73 7.50
CA SER A 431 21.93 -21.22 6.98
C SER A 431 21.77 -21.46 5.47
N SER A 432 22.77 -22.08 4.82
CA SER A 432 22.83 -22.24 3.37
C SER A 432 21.86 -23.28 2.81
N ASN A 433 21.42 -24.25 3.62
CA ASN A 433 20.48 -25.30 3.22
C ASN A 433 19.13 -25.16 3.94
N MET A 434 18.33 -24.18 3.54
CA MET A 434 16.96 -24.03 4.01
C MET A 434 16.00 -24.88 3.18
N THR A 435 15.71 -26.10 3.62
CA THR A 435 14.72 -27.00 2.99
C THR A 435 13.30 -26.69 3.45
N TYR A 436 12.83 -25.45 3.24
CA TYR A 436 11.49 -25.02 3.65
C TYR A 436 10.66 -24.55 2.45
N PRO A 437 9.33 -24.72 2.48
CA PRO A 437 8.46 -24.25 1.42
C PRO A 437 8.50 -22.71 1.36
N MET A 438 8.96 -22.20 0.23
CA MET A 438 8.88 -20.80 -0.16
C MET A 438 7.74 -20.66 -1.18
N TRP A 439 7.01 -19.56 -1.09
CA TRP A 439 5.88 -19.27 -1.97
C TRP A 439 6.22 -18.09 -2.87
N PRO A 440 5.82 -18.11 -4.15
CA PRO A 440 6.05 -16.97 -5.03
C PRO A 440 5.25 -15.77 -4.53
N LEU A 441 5.85 -14.58 -4.55
CA LEU A 441 5.12 -13.33 -4.41
C LEU A 441 4.16 -13.19 -5.60
N GLU A 442 2.94 -12.72 -5.33
CA GLU A 442 1.99 -12.41 -6.40
C GLU A 442 2.62 -11.38 -7.35
N HIS A 443 2.44 -11.57 -8.66
CA HIS A 443 2.83 -10.53 -9.61
C HIS A 443 1.99 -9.27 -9.34
N PRO A 444 2.58 -8.05 -9.42
CA PRO A 444 1.85 -6.81 -9.26
C PRO A 444 0.85 -6.70 -10.42
N GLY A 445 -0.37 -7.21 -10.21
CA GLY A 445 -1.35 -7.38 -11.27
C GLY A 445 -2.74 -7.78 -10.77
N GLN A 446 -3.01 -7.71 -9.47
CA GLN A 446 -4.39 -7.77 -9.00
C GLN A 446 -5.05 -6.43 -9.36
N ARG A 447 -5.86 -6.44 -10.43
CA ARG A 447 -6.57 -5.25 -10.93
C ARG A 447 -7.29 -4.55 -9.79
N ASP A 448 -7.09 -3.24 -9.66
CA ASP A 448 -7.88 -2.40 -8.78
C ASP A 448 -9.37 -2.64 -9.12
N PRO A 449 -10.25 -2.95 -8.15
CA PRO A 449 -11.68 -3.11 -8.43
C PRO A 449 -12.30 -1.87 -9.10
N PHE A 450 -11.61 -0.72 -9.10
CA PHE A 450 -12.00 0.54 -9.74
C PHE A 450 -11.22 0.87 -11.03
N GLU A 451 -10.30 0.04 -11.51
CA GLU A 451 -9.70 0.16 -12.85
C GLU A 451 -10.77 0.11 -13.97
N PRO A 452 -10.44 0.57 -15.19
CA PRO A 452 -11.29 0.35 -16.35
C PRO A 452 -11.68 -1.13 -16.46
N VAL A 453 -12.98 -1.40 -16.48
CA VAL A 453 -13.47 -2.77 -16.53
C VAL A 453 -13.49 -3.22 -17.98
N HIS A 454 -12.75 -4.26 -18.31
CA HIS A 454 -12.71 -4.81 -19.66
C HIS A 454 -13.67 -5.99 -19.77
N ILE A 455 -14.88 -5.75 -20.28
CA ILE A 455 -15.86 -6.80 -20.51
C ILE A 455 -15.57 -7.47 -21.85
N VAL A 456 -14.98 -8.66 -21.78
CA VAL A 456 -14.85 -9.54 -22.95
C VAL A 456 -16.18 -10.27 -23.16
N VAL A 457 -16.75 -10.12 -24.34
CA VAL A 457 -17.95 -10.83 -24.77
C VAL A 457 -17.57 -11.81 -25.85
N ASP A 458 -17.85 -13.09 -25.62
CA ASP A 458 -17.72 -14.12 -26.64
C ASP A 458 -18.63 -13.79 -27.82
N THR A 459 -18.04 -13.53 -28.99
CA THR A 459 -18.83 -13.35 -30.20
C THR A 459 -19.32 -14.72 -30.68
N PRO A 460 -20.57 -14.83 -31.16
CA PRO A 460 -21.06 -16.06 -31.75
C PRO A 460 -20.12 -16.52 -32.87
N HIS A 461 -19.68 -17.78 -32.81
CA HIS A 461 -18.83 -18.37 -33.84
C HIS A 461 -19.59 -18.41 -35.17
N ARG A 462 -18.94 -17.92 -36.23
CA ARG A 462 -19.41 -18.08 -37.59
C ARG A 462 -19.25 -19.55 -37.98
N ASP A 463 -20.36 -20.21 -38.35
CA ASP A 463 -20.29 -21.49 -39.04
C ASP A 463 -19.57 -21.28 -40.37
N GLN A 464 -18.35 -21.81 -40.47
CA GLN A 464 -17.47 -21.61 -41.64
C GLN A 464 -18.04 -22.23 -42.93
N ASP A 465 -19.04 -23.10 -42.81
CA ASP A 465 -19.65 -23.84 -43.93
C ASP A 465 -20.85 -23.14 -44.58
N VAL A 466 -21.30 -21.98 -44.07
CA VAL A 466 -22.44 -21.25 -44.65
C VAL A 466 -21.96 -20.05 -45.49
N ALA A 467 -22.22 -20.10 -46.80
CA ALA A 467 -21.96 -18.95 -47.69
C ALA A 467 -22.78 -17.74 -47.23
N CYS A 468 -22.10 -16.70 -46.72
CA CYS A 468 -22.77 -15.49 -46.20
C CYS A 468 -23.40 -14.72 -47.36
N ARG A 469 -24.74 -14.73 -47.42
CA ARG A 469 -25.55 -13.98 -48.40
C ARG A 469 -26.20 -12.73 -47.80
N ALA A 470 -25.81 -12.33 -46.60
CA ALA A 470 -26.23 -11.09 -45.98
C ALA A 470 -25.08 -10.08 -46.01
N HIS A 471 -25.33 -8.87 -46.51
CA HIS A 471 -24.44 -7.74 -46.29
C HIS A 471 -25.02 -6.89 -45.17
N VAL A 472 -24.39 -6.93 -43.99
CA VAL A 472 -24.80 -6.10 -42.86
C VAL A 472 -24.04 -4.78 -42.88
N LEU A 473 -24.77 -3.67 -42.80
CA LEU A 473 -24.24 -2.33 -42.64
C LEU A 473 -24.62 -1.83 -41.25
N VAL A 474 -23.62 -1.60 -40.39
CA VAL A 474 -23.86 -1.10 -39.03
C VAL A 474 -23.49 0.37 -38.96
N THR A 475 -24.43 1.19 -38.50
CA THR A 475 -24.22 2.61 -38.20
C THR A 475 -24.35 2.83 -36.70
N ASP A 476 -23.31 3.34 -36.04
CA ASP A 476 -23.38 3.77 -34.65
C ASP A 476 -23.85 5.22 -34.58
N SER A 477 -25.08 5.46 -34.13
CA SER A 477 -25.70 6.79 -34.05
C SER A 477 -25.80 7.34 -32.63
N ARG A 478 -25.10 6.71 -31.68
CA ARG A 478 -25.07 7.15 -30.28
C ARG A 478 -24.32 8.47 -30.11
N ASN A 479 -24.88 9.35 -29.27
CA ASN A 479 -24.22 10.62 -28.90
C ASN A 479 -23.06 10.43 -27.91
N GLU A 480 -23.06 9.31 -27.19
CA GLU A 480 -22.06 8.98 -26.18
C GLU A 480 -21.65 7.51 -26.32
N THR A 481 -20.35 7.26 -26.46
CA THR A 481 -19.79 5.93 -26.72
C THR A 481 -18.99 5.38 -25.55
N GLU A 482 -18.78 6.18 -24.49
CA GLU A 482 -18.08 5.76 -23.27
C GLU A 482 -19.06 5.20 -22.25
N PHE A 483 -18.84 3.96 -21.83
CA PHE A 483 -19.58 3.37 -20.70
C PHE A 483 -18.95 3.76 -19.37
N ARG A 484 -19.78 3.94 -18.34
CA ARG A 484 -19.35 4.57 -17.09
C ARG A 484 -19.81 3.76 -15.88
N ARG A 485 -18.89 3.60 -14.93
CA ARG A 485 -19.26 3.24 -13.56
C ARG A 485 -19.52 4.52 -12.80
N THR A 486 -20.75 4.70 -12.38
CA THR A 486 -21.22 5.88 -11.65
C THR A 486 -21.51 5.55 -10.18
N THR A 487 -21.53 6.59 -9.35
CA THR A 487 -22.04 6.53 -7.97
C THR A 487 -23.14 7.57 -7.77
N ILE A 488 -23.50 7.86 -6.51
CA ILE A 488 -24.58 8.77 -6.13
C ILE A 488 -24.43 10.10 -6.90
N ARG A 489 -25.55 10.59 -7.46
CA ARG A 489 -25.60 11.78 -8.34
C ARG A 489 -24.82 11.64 -9.65
N ASP A 490 -24.78 10.45 -10.22
CA ASP A 490 -24.12 10.14 -11.50
C ASP A 490 -22.63 10.54 -11.56
N THR A 491 -21.97 10.56 -10.39
CA THR A 491 -20.56 10.92 -10.31
C THR A 491 -19.73 9.81 -10.94
N ARG A 492 -18.94 10.15 -11.97
CA ARG A 492 -18.07 9.21 -12.70
C ARG A 492 -16.98 8.65 -11.79
N MET A 493 -16.90 7.32 -11.69
CA MET A 493 -15.92 6.62 -10.87
C MET A 493 -14.87 5.88 -11.71
N SER A 494 -15.28 5.22 -12.78
CA SER A 494 -14.35 4.61 -13.74
C SER A 494 -15.05 4.35 -15.08
N ARG A 495 -14.28 3.85 -16.06
CA ARG A 495 -14.77 3.53 -17.42
C ARG A 495 -15.02 2.03 -17.56
N ILE A 496 -15.96 1.66 -18.41
CA ILE A 496 -16.16 0.27 -18.84
C ILE A 496 -15.78 0.20 -20.33
N ASP A 497 -14.95 -0.75 -20.70
CA ASP A 497 -14.59 -1.04 -22.08
C ASP A 497 -15.17 -2.39 -22.47
N LEU A 498 -15.85 -2.43 -23.61
CA LEU A 498 -16.42 -3.66 -24.16
C LEU A 498 -15.54 -4.17 -25.31
N TYR A 499 -15.18 -5.46 -25.27
CA TYR A 499 -14.41 -6.12 -26.31
C TYR A 499 -15.16 -7.33 -26.87
N PRO A 500 -15.38 -7.41 -28.19
CA PRO A 500 -15.04 -6.41 -29.22
C PRO A 500 -15.89 -5.13 -29.12
N PRO A 501 -15.50 -4.04 -29.81
CA PRO A 501 -16.26 -2.80 -29.83
C PRO A 501 -17.72 -3.00 -30.25
N VAL A 502 -18.61 -2.18 -29.70
CA VAL A 502 -20.06 -2.27 -29.89
C VAL A 502 -20.50 -2.47 -31.36
N PRO A 503 -20.00 -1.70 -32.35
CA PRO A 503 -20.43 -1.87 -33.74
C PRO A 503 -20.06 -3.24 -34.32
N GLU A 504 -18.89 -3.76 -33.95
CA GLU A 504 -18.45 -5.08 -34.38
C GLU A 504 -19.29 -6.18 -33.75
N LEU A 505 -19.59 -6.04 -32.46
CA LEU A 505 -20.41 -6.99 -31.72
C LEU A 505 -21.83 -7.07 -32.28
N VAL A 506 -22.49 -5.92 -32.49
CA VAL A 506 -23.83 -5.85 -33.08
C VAL A 506 -23.80 -6.36 -34.53
N GLY A 507 -22.79 -6.00 -35.32
CA GLY A 507 -22.63 -6.48 -36.69
C GLY A 507 -22.57 -7.99 -36.78
N ARG A 508 -21.75 -8.63 -35.95
CA ARG A 508 -21.65 -10.10 -35.88
C ARG A 508 -22.95 -10.76 -35.45
N MET A 509 -23.69 -10.17 -34.50
CA MET A 509 -24.99 -10.69 -34.08
C MET A 509 -25.99 -10.69 -35.23
N VAL A 510 -26.14 -9.54 -35.91
CA VAL A 510 -27.07 -9.40 -37.05
C VAL A 510 -26.65 -10.30 -38.21
N GLU A 511 -25.35 -10.38 -38.53
CA GLU A 511 -24.84 -11.23 -39.60
C GLU A 511 -25.11 -12.72 -39.32
N THR A 512 -24.84 -13.18 -38.09
CA THR A 512 -25.08 -14.58 -37.68
C THR A 512 -26.56 -14.94 -37.74
N SER A 513 -27.44 -14.04 -37.29
CA SER A 513 -28.88 -14.20 -37.36
C SER A 513 -29.39 -14.21 -38.80
N ALA A 514 -28.93 -13.29 -39.64
CA ALA A 514 -29.31 -13.21 -41.05
C ALA A 514 -28.82 -14.43 -41.84
N ALA A 515 -27.57 -14.87 -41.63
CA ALA A 515 -27.01 -16.04 -42.29
C ALA A 515 -27.81 -17.31 -41.98
N ARG A 516 -28.20 -17.53 -40.72
CA ARG A 516 -29.06 -18.66 -40.32
C ARG A 516 -30.42 -18.64 -41.02
N LEU A 517 -31.04 -17.47 -41.16
CA LEU A 517 -32.34 -17.33 -41.81
C LEU A 517 -32.25 -17.49 -43.34
N LEU A 518 -31.22 -16.93 -43.97
CA LEU A 518 -31.04 -16.96 -45.42
C LEU A 518 -30.46 -18.28 -45.94
N ALA A 519 -29.77 -19.05 -45.11
CA ALA A 519 -29.30 -20.40 -45.46
C ALA A 519 -30.45 -21.32 -45.92
N THR A 520 -31.67 -21.06 -45.45
CA THR A 520 -32.88 -21.82 -45.85
C THR A 520 -33.44 -21.45 -47.23
N LYS A 521 -32.91 -20.42 -47.90
CA LYS A 521 -33.45 -19.85 -49.16
C LYS A 521 -32.38 -19.76 -50.26
N ALA A 522 -31.88 -20.92 -50.70
CA ALA A 522 -30.72 -21.08 -51.57
C ALA A 522 -30.76 -20.39 -52.96
N GLU A 523 -31.87 -19.78 -53.38
CA GLU A 523 -32.05 -19.16 -54.71
C GLU A 523 -32.19 -17.62 -54.70
N GLN A 524 -32.13 -16.95 -53.53
CA GLN A 524 -32.29 -15.49 -53.46
C GLN A 524 -30.94 -14.74 -53.53
N PRO A 525 -30.91 -13.54 -54.17
CA PRO A 525 -29.72 -12.68 -54.25
C PRO A 525 -29.31 -12.18 -52.85
N PRO A 526 -28.05 -11.71 -52.68
CA PRO A 526 -27.58 -11.20 -51.39
C PRO A 526 -28.46 -10.05 -50.89
N GLU A 527 -28.84 -10.10 -49.62
CA GLU A 527 -29.68 -9.08 -49.00
C GLU A 527 -28.84 -8.10 -48.20
N THR A 528 -29.09 -6.80 -48.39
CA THR A 528 -28.49 -5.76 -47.56
C THR A 528 -29.40 -5.48 -46.38
N ILE A 529 -28.86 -5.61 -45.17
CA ILE A 529 -29.54 -5.32 -43.91
C ILE A 529 -28.80 -4.15 -43.27
N ALA A 530 -29.48 -3.01 -43.09
CA ALA A 530 -28.93 -1.90 -42.34
C ALA A 530 -29.37 -2.00 -40.87
N CYS A 531 -28.42 -1.77 -39.95
CA CYS A 531 -28.64 -1.75 -38.51
C CYS A 531 -28.11 -0.44 -37.94
N ASP A 532 -29.00 0.40 -37.40
CA ASP A 532 -28.64 1.61 -36.70
C ASP A 532 -28.64 1.34 -35.18
N ILE A 533 -27.54 1.63 -34.49
CA ILE A 533 -27.42 1.51 -33.03
C ILE A 533 -27.89 2.82 -32.39
N ALA A 534 -29.16 2.87 -31.99
CA ALA A 534 -29.76 4.07 -31.41
C ALA A 534 -29.40 4.25 -29.93
N VAL A 535 -29.38 3.16 -29.16
CA VAL A 535 -28.96 3.14 -27.75
C VAL A 535 -28.12 1.89 -27.51
N PHE A 536 -26.98 2.06 -26.85
CA PHE A 536 -26.22 0.99 -26.23
C PHE A 536 -25.51 1.64 -25.06
N ASP A 537 -26.00 1.37 -23.85
CA ASP A 537 -25.50 1.95 -22.61
C ASP A 537 -25.31 0.89 -21.54
N ILE A 538 -24.26 1.05 -20.73
CA ILE A 538 -23.94 0.25 -19.56
C ILE A 538 -23.70 1.23 -18.42
N GLY A 539 -24.66 1.29 -17.50
CA GLY A 539 -24.68 2.20 -16.38
C GLY A 539 -24.64 1.46 -15.05
N THR A 540 -24.14 2.14 -14.01
CA THR A 540 -24.24 1.65 -12.64
C THR A 540 -24.82 2.72 -11.71
N PRO A 541 -26.06 3.21 -11.95
CA PRO A 541 -26.69 4.19 -11.07
C PRO A 541 -26.69 3.71 -9.62
N ALA A 542 -26.33 4.61 -8.71
CA ALA A 542 -26.23 4.31 -7.29
C ALA A 542 -27.20 5.13 -6.46
N THR A 543 -27.79 4.47 -5.48
CA THR A 543 -28.50 5.09 -4.36
C THR A 543 -27.58 5.15 -3.13
N MET A 544 -28.08 5.68 -2.02
CA MET A 544 -27.36 5.62 -0.74
C MET A 544 -27.15 4.18 -0.22
N LEU A 545 -27.87 3.18 -0.73
CA LEU A 545 -27.91 1.83 -0.15
C LEU A 545 -27.48 0.71 -1.10
N TYR A 546 -27.53 0.93 -2.41
CA TYR A 546 -27.22 -0.08 -3.43
C TYR A 546 -26.93 0.54 -4.79
N TRP A 547 -26.36 -0.26 -5.69
CA TRP A 547 -26.25 0.01 -7.12
C TRP A 547 -27.22 -0.87 -7.90
N ASP A 548 -27.83 -0.29 -8.92
CA ASP A 548 -28.45 -1.06 -9.98
C ASP A 548 -27.48 -1.05 -11.17
N VAL A 549 -27.03 -2.22 -11.59
CA VAL A 549 -26.21 -2.40 -12.79
C VAL A 549 -27.18 -2.61 -13.94
N GLU A 550 -27.21 -1.68 -14.88
CA GLU A 550 -28.15 -1.73 -16.00
C GLU A 550 -27.43 -1.71 -17.34
N THR A 551 -27.98 -2.46 -18.30
CA THR A 551 -27.55 -2.43 -19.70
C THR A 551 -28.77 -2.27 -20.57
N ARG A 552 -28.76 -1.28 -21.46
CA ARG A 552 -29.87 -0.92 -22.34
C ARG A 552 -29.42 -0.92 -23.80
N LEU A 553 -30.18 -1.58 -24.67
CA LEU A 553 -29.93 -1.61 -26.11
C LEU A 553 -31.19 -1.26 -26.90
N GLU A 554 -31.01 -0.45 -27.95
CA GLU A 554 -32.02 -0.16 -28.95
C GLU A 554 -31.37 -0.17 -30.34
N LEU A 555 -31.84 -1.09 -31.20
CA LEU A 555 -31.33 -1.32 -32.55
C LEU A 555 -32.46 -1.12 -33.56
N ILE A 556 -32.20 -0.40 -34.64
CA ILE A 556 -33.17 -0.20 -35.74
C ILE A 556 -32.69 -1.01 -36.93
N LEU A 557 -33.46 -2.03 -37.30
CA LEU A 557 -33.20 -2.92 -38.43
C LEU A 557 -34.01 -2.49 -39.65
N ARG A 558 -33.36 -2.42 -40.81
CA ARG A 558 -33.98 -2.07 -42.10
C ARG A 558 -33.62 -3.09 -43.16
N ALA A 559 -34.64 -3.66 -43.80
CA ALA A 559 -34.50 -4.55 -44.95
C ALA A 559 -35.77 -4.47 -45.81
N ARG A 560 -35.64 -4.60 -47.14
CA ARG A 560 -36.78 -4.60 -48.09
C ARG A 560 -37.75 -3.41 -47.92
N GLY A 561 -37.24 -2.23 -47.58
CA GLY A 561 -38.05 -1.02 -47.35
C GLY A 561 -38.87 -1.04 -46.05
N GLN A 562 -38.76 -2.08 -45.23
CA GLN A 562 -39.39 -2.17 -43.91
C GLN A 562 -38.41 -1.76 -42.82
N VAL A 563 -38.94 -1.19 -41.73
CA VAL A 563 -38.17 -0.78 -40.54
C VAL A 563 -38.79 -1.45 -39.31
N ARG A 564 -37.94 -1.98 -38.44
CA ARG A 564 -38.34 -2.55 -37.15
C ARG A 564 -37.29 -2.22 -36.08
N THR A 565 -37.73 -2.15 -34.84
CA THR A 565 -36.88 -1.82 -33.70
C THR A 565 -36.76 -3.02 -32.77
N VAL A 566 -35.56 -3.30 -32.28
CA VAL A 566 -35.27 -4.25 -31.21
C VAL A 566 -34.86 -3.43 -29.99
N SER A 567 -35.61 -3.55 -28.89
CA SER A 567 -35.30 -2.86 -27.63
C SER A 567 -35.26 -3.86 -26.49
N VAL A 568 -34.18 -3.84 -25.71
CA VAL A 568 -33.96 -4.74 -24.57
C VAL A 568 -33.25 -4.02 -23.42
N SER A 569 -33.46 -4.51 -22.20
CA SER A 569 -32.80 -4.01 -21.01
C SER A 569 -32.60 -5.14 -20.00
N ALA A 570 -31.42 -5.20 -19.39
CA ALA A 570 -31.14 -6.07 -18.25
C ALA A 570 -30.70 -5.22 -17.05
N THR A 571 -31.11 -5.64 -15.85
CA THR A 571 -30.74 -4.97 -14.60
C THR A 571 -30.47 -5.99 -13.50
N GLU A 572 -29.37 -5.83 -12.76
CA GLU A 572 -29.06 -6.61 -11.56
C GLU A 572 -28.64 -5.67 -10.41
N ARG A 573 -29.15 -5.92 -9.20
CA ARG A 573 -28.84 -5.12 -8.03
C ARG A 573 -27.65 -5.68 -7.27
N THR A 574 -26.78 -4.80 -6.79
CA THR A 574 -25.70 -5.14 -5.85
C THR A 574 -25.62 -4.15 -4.70
N TRP A 575 -25.34 -4.67 -3.51
CA TRP A 575 -25.04 -3.88 -2.31
C TRP A 575 -23.55 -3.59 -2.15
N LEU A 576 -22.72 -4.22 -2.98
CA LEU A 576 -21.29 -3.99 -3.10
C LEU A 576 -21.00 -3.25 -4.41
N TRP A 577 -19.83 -2.63 -4.49
CA TRP A 577 -19.39 -1.95 -5.70
C TRP A 577 -19.47 -2.87 -6.95
N PRO A 578 -20.06 -2.42 -8.08
CA PRO A 578 -20.30 -3.26 -9.26
C PRO A 578 -19.03 -3.86 -9.86
N SER A 579 -18.77 -5.15 -9.63
CA SER A 579 -17.60 -5.87 -10.17
C SER A 579 -17.68 -6.16 -11.68
N GLU A 580 -16.55 -6.57 -12.27
CA GLU A 580 -16.49 -7.07 -13.66
C GLU A 580 -17.50 -8.20 -13.89
N ASP A 581 -17.66 -9.10 -12.91
CA ASP A 581 -18.56 -10.23 -13.03
C ASP A 581 -20.03 -9.82 -13.15
N ILE A 582 -20.50 -8.90 -12.30
CA ILE A 582 -21.91 -8.47 -12.35
C ILE A 582 -22.18 -7.62 -13.59
N ILE A 583 -21.27 -6.71 -13.94
CA ILE A 583 -21.37 -5.91 -15.17
C ILE A 583 -21.39 -6.84 -16.39
N GLY A 584 -20.49 -7.82 -16.43
CA GLY A 584 -20.41 -8.81 -17.50
C GLY A 584 -21.65 -9.69 -17.60
N ARG A 585 -22.23 -10.12 -16.47
CA ARG A 585 -23.50 -10.88 -16.47
C ARG A 585 -24.66 -10.06 -17.04
N VAL A 586 -24.84 -8.84 -16.56
CA VAL A 586 -25.93 -7.95 -17.02
C VAL A 586 -25.77 -7.63 -18.50
N ALA A 587 -24.55 -7.31 -18.94
CA ALA A 587 -24.26 -7.03 -20.34
C ALA A 587 -24.52 -8.26 -21.24
N ARG A 588 -24.03 -9.44 -20.85
CA ARG A 588 -24.29 -10.69 -21.59
C ARG A 588 -25.77 -11.04 -21.65
N GLU A 589 -26.52 -10.80 -20.58
CA GLU A 589 -27.96 -11.05 -20.56
C GLU A 589 -28.72 -10.11 -21.52
N ALA A 590 -28.39 -8.81 -21.51
CA ALA A 590 -28.98 -7.86 -22.46
C ALA A 590 -28.63 -8.24 -23.92
N LEU A 591 -27.40 -8.66 -24.19
CA LEU A 591 -26.97 -9.12 -25.51
C LEU A 591 -27.66 -10.41 -25.95
N ARG A 592 -27.85 -11.37 -25.05
CA ARG A 592 -28.61 -12.60 -25.30
C ARG A 592 -30.04 -12.27 -25.70
N GLN A 593 -30.71 -11.40 -24.94
CA GLN A 593 -32.07 -10.93 -25.25
C GLN A 593 -32.11 -10.17 -26.59
N ALA A 594 -31.12 -9.33 -26.88
CA ALA A 594 -31.02 -8.63 -28.16
C ALA A 594 -30.89 -9.62 -29.34
N GLY A 595 -30.07 -10.67 -29.21
CA GLY A 595 -29.93 -11.72 -30.24
C GLY A 595 -31.24 -12.43 -30.55
N GLU A 596 -32.02 -12.78 -29.52
CA GLU A 596 -33.36 -13.37 -29.68
C GLU A 596 -34.35 -12.39 -30.33
N GLY A 597 -34.25 -11.11 -29.99
CA GLY A 597 -35.02 -10.03 -30.60
C GLY A 597 -34.69 -9.85 -32.09
N ILE A 598 -33.40 -9.79 -32.44
CA ILE A 598 -32.91 -9.71 -33.82
C ILE A 598 -33.40 -10.90 -34.63
N ASP A 599 -33.28 -12.13 -34.12
CA ASP A 599 -33.73 -13.35 -34.81
C ASP A 599 -35.23 -13.30 -35.14
N ARG A 600 -36.05 -12.76 -34.22
CA ARG A 600 -37.49 -12.61 -34.42
C ARG A 600 -37.80 -11.51 -35.43
N THR A 601 -37.18 -10.35 -35.27
CA THR A 601 -37.41 -9.18 -36.13
C THR A 601 -36.94 -9.42 -37.56
N LEU A 602 -35.80 -10.08 -37.76
CA LEU A 602 -35.33 -10.45 -39.10
C LEU A 602 -36.26 -11.47 -39.77
N ARG A 603 -36.86 -12.42 -39.04
CA ARG A 603 -37.88 -13.32 -39.59
C ARG A 603 -39.08 -12.57 -40.17
N GLU A 604 -39.52 -11.53 -39.49
CA GLU A 604 -40.62 -10.67 -39.95
C GLU A 604 -40.20 -9.80 -41.14
N LEU A 605 -39.04 -9.16 -41.08
CA LEU A 605 -38.51 -8.30 -42.15
C LEU A 605 -38.23 -9.06 -43.45
N LEU A 606 -37.81 -10.33 -43.34
CA LEU A 606 -37.42 -11.18 -44.46
C LEU A 606 -38.51 -12.17 -44.89
N ALA A 607 -39.69 -12.11 -44.25
CA ALA A 607 -40.87 -12.84 -44.71
C ALA A 607 -41.25 -12.38 -46.14
N PRO A 608 -41.77 -13.29 -46.99
CA PRO A 608 -42.28 -12.88 -48.30
C PRO A 608 -43.43 -11.89 -48.09
N SER A 609 -43.33 -10.71 -48.70
CA SER A 609 -44.44 -9.78 -48.80
C SER A 609 -45.60 -10.53 -49.46
N GLY A 610 -46.70 -10.74 -48.73
CA GLY A 610 -47.91 -11.33 -49.30
C GLY A 610 -48.38 -10.46 -50.46
N GLY A 611 -48.19 -10.95 -51.68
CA GLY A 611 -48.79 -10.47 -52.91
C GLY A 611 -49.95 -11.36 -53.29
#